data_AF-A0A1Y4U5E6-F1
#
_entry.id   AF-A0A1Y4U5E6-F1
#
_cell.length_a   1.000
_cell.length_b   1.000
_cell.length_c   1.000
_cell.angle_alpha   90.00
_cell.angle_beta   90.00
_cell.angle_gamma   90.00
#
_symmetry.space_group_name_H-M   'P 1'
#
loop_
_entity.id
_entity.type
_entity.pdbx_description
1 polymer ?
#
loop_
_entity_poly.entity_id
_entity_poly.type
_entity_poly.pdbx_seq_one_letter_code
_entity_poly.pdbx_strand_id
1 'polypeptide(L)'
;MVKKASVIFGALLLLFQVVTVAGELNPKIDTRLSFRYLSVNDGLSQNSVSSILQMADGRILIGTYDGLNFFDGYDIHAVRHASG
;
A
#
# COMPACT_ATOMS: atom_id res chain seq x y z
N MET A 1 -59.91 7.10 -7.77
CA MET A 1 -58.95 7.71 -6.83
C MET A 1 -57.89 6.73 -6.33
N VAL A 2 -58.25 5.49 -5.95
CA VAL A 2 -57.36 4.50 -5.31
C VAL A 2 -56.16 4.04 -6.17
N LYS A 3 -56.35 3.77 -7.47
CA LYS A 3 -55.27 3.28 -8.36
C LYS A 3 -54.07 4.23 -8.49
N LYS A 4 -54.31 5.56 -8.48
CA LYS A 4 -53.24 6.57 -8.57
C LYS A 4 -52.38 6.62 -7.30
N ALA A 5 -53.00 6.43 -6.14
CA ALA A 5 -52.29 6.38 -4.86
C ALA A 5 -51.38 5.14 -4.75
N SER A 6 -51.82 3.98 -5.27
CA SER A 6 -51.01 2.75 -5.29
C SER A 6 -49.76 2.86 -6.16
N VAL A 7 -49.85 3.55 -7.31
CA VAL A 7 -48.70 3.78 -8.20
C VAL A 7 -47.67 4.69 -7.54
N ILE A 8 -48.13 5.77 -6.90
CA ILE A 8 -47.24 6.70 -6.18
C ILE A 8 -46.55 6.00 -5.01
N PHE A 9 -47.27 5.18 -4.24
CA PHE A 9 -46.71 4.42 -3.14
C PHE A 9 -45.63 3.42 -3.60
N GLY A 10 -45.87 2.72 -4.72
CA GLY A 10 -44.88 1.83 -5.32
C GLY A 10 -43.63 2.57 -5.82
N ALA A 11 -43.81 3.74 -6.44
CA ALA A 11 -42.70 4.58 -6.89
C ALA A 11 -41.87 5.11 -5.70
N LEU A 12 -42.51 5.50 -4.60
CA LEU A 12 -41.83 5.94 -3.37
C LEU A 12 -41.07 4.79 -2.70
N LEU A 13 -41.62 3.57 -2.70
CA LEU A 13 -40.90 2.38 -2.22
C LEU A 13 -39.66 2.09 -3.06
N LEU A 14 -39.77 2.15 -4.39
CA LEU A 14 -38.62 1.99 -5.29
C LEU A 14 -37.56 3.06 -5.05
N LEU A 15 -37.97 4.33 -4.88
CA LEU A 15 -37.05 5.42 -4.58
C LEU A 15 -36.31 5.21 -3.24
N PHE A 16 -37.01 4.72 -2.22
CA PHE A 16 -36.44 4.43 -0.90
C PHE A 16 -35.36 3.34 -0.97
N GLN A 17 -35.57 2.28 -1.75
CA GLN A 17 -34.56 1.21 -1.95
C GLN A 17 -33.29 1.73 -2.64
N VAL A 18 -33.42 2.68 -3.56
CA VAL A 18 -32.26 3.30 -4.24
C VAL A 18 -31.47 4.17 -3.26
N VAL A 19 -32.15 4.87 -2.34
CA VAL A 19 -31.51 5.72 -1.32
C VAL A 19 -30.71 4.90 -0.31
N THR A 20 -31.16 3.69 0.06
CA THR A 20 -30.41 2.83 0.99
C THR A 20 -29.13 2.26 0.37
N VAL A 21 -29.13 1.95 -0.94
CA VAL A 21 -27.94 1.44 -1.64
C VAL A 21 -26.88 2.53 -1.86
N ALA A 22 -27.28 3.78 -2.06
CA ALA A 22 -26.35 4.90 -2.24
C ALA A 22 -25.49 5.21 -0.99
N GLY A 23 -25.93 4.79 0.20
CA GLY A 23 -25.21 5.00 1.47
C GLY A 23 -23.98 4.11 1.67
N GLU A 24 -23.78 3.08 0.85
CA GLU A 24 -22.68 2.12 0.99
C GLU A 24 -21.44 2.46 0.14
N LEU A 25 -21.47 3.56 -0.61
CA LEU A 25 -20.34 3.99 -1.46
C LEU A 25 -19.15 4.60 -0.69
N ASN A 26 -19.09 4.46 0.63
CA ASN A 26 -17.93 4.91 1.39
C ASN A 26 -16.85 3.83 1.35
N PRO A 27 -15.78 3.96 0.53
CA PRO A 27 -14.72 2.98 0.51
C PRO A 27 -14.15 2.87 1.93
N LYS A 28 -14.16 1.66 2.51
CA LYS A 28 -13.38 1.37 3.71
C LYS A 28 -11.91 1.50 3.31
N ILE A 29 -11.34 2.67 3.52
CA ILE A 29 -9.90 2.86 3.45
C ILE A 29 -9.32 2.13 4.67
N ASP A 30 -8.65 1.00 4.42
CA ASP A 30 -7.91 0.29 5.47
C ASP A 30 -6.75 1.19 5.90
N THR A 31 -6.86 1.75 7.11
CA THR A 31 -5.83 2.61 7.70
C THR A 31 -4.71 1.82 8.38
N ARG A 32 -4.76 0.47 8.33
CA ARG A 32 -3.68 -0.35 8.85
C ARG A 32 -2.48 -0.28 7.93
N LEU A 33 -1.46 0.42 8.41
CA LEU A 33 -0.17 0.48 7.74
C LEU A 33 0.52 -0.89 7.87
N SER A 34 0.82 -1.51 6.73
CA SER A 34 1.56 -2.77 6.66
C SER A 34 2.98 -2.49 6.19
N PHE A 35 3.94 -3.13 6.86
CA PHE A 35 5.36 -2.97 6.58
C PHE A 35 6.00 -4.31 6.22
N ARG A 36 6.82 -4.31 5.18
CA ARG A 36 7.81 -5.38 4.96
C ARG A 36 9.07 -5.00 5.72
N TYR A 37 9.52 -5.90 6.58
CA TYR A 37 10.79 -5.75 7.29
C TYR A 37 11.89 -6.39 6.47
N LEU A 38 12.97 -5.64 6.26
CA LEU A 38 14.20 -6.11 5.63
C LEU A 38 15.32 -6.03 6.67
N SER A 39 16.07 -7.10 6.80
CA SER A 39 17.06 -7.30 7.86
C SER A 39 18.32 -7.98 7.32
N VAL A 40 19.28 -8.24 8.21
CA VAL A 40 20.44 -9.09 7.88
C VAL A 40 20.06 -10.48 7.36
N ASN A 41 18.89 -11.02 7.75
CA ASN A 41 18.41 -12.31 7.25
C ASN A 41 17.95 -12.25 5.78
N ASP A 42 17.69 -11.04 5.27
CA ASP A 42 17.24 -10.77 3.90
C ASP A 42 18.40 -10.28 3.01
N GLY A 43 19.63 -10.25 3.53
CA GLY A 43 20.84 -9.87 2.79
C GLY A 43 21.41 -8.49 3.09
N LEU A 44 20.79 -7.71 3.99
CA LEU A 44 21.35 -6.44 4.45
C LEU A 44 22.67 -6.69 5.19
N SER A 45 23.72 -5.91 4.92
CA SER A 45 25.01 -6.11 5.59
C SER A 45 24.95 -5.87 7.10
N GLN A 46 24.16 -4.90 7.57
CA GLN A 46 23.96 -4.62 8.99
C GLN A 46 22.63 -3.85 9.23
N ASN A 47 21.95 -4.10 10.36
CA ASN A 47 20.58 -3.61 10.63
C ASN A 47 20.44 -2.09 10.89
N SER A 48 21.53 -1.40 11.23
CA SER A 48 21.55 0.04 11.48
C SER A 48 21.80 0.80 10.18
N VAL A 49 20.70 1.18 9.54
CA VAL A 49 20.68 2.01 8.33
C VAL A 49 21.00 3.46 8.68
N SER A 50 21.97 4.05 7.97
CA SER A 50 22.41 5.44 8.13
C SER A 50 21.93 6.36 6.99
N SER A 51 21.66 5.81 5.81
CA SER A 51 21.20 6.58 4.65
C SER A 51 20.44 5.72 3.63
N ILE A 52 19.54 6.34 2.88
CA ILE A 52 18.74 5.70 1.82
C ILE A 52 18.69 6.66 0.62
N LEU A 53 18.90 6.13 -0.59
CA LEU A 53 18.81 6.88 -1.85
C LEU A 53 18.20 6.01 -2.95
N GLN A 54 17.27 6.55 -3.74
CA GLN A 54 16.79 5.88 -4.95
C GLN A 54 17.63 6.30 -6.18
N MET A 55 18.01 5.32 -6.99
CA MET A 55 18.69 5.52 -8.27
C MET A 55 17.69 5.84 -9.39
N ALA A 56 18.20 6.40 -10.50
CA ALA A 56 17.39 6.68 -11.68
C ALA A 56 16.73 5.44 -12.31
N ASP A 57 17.29 4.25 -12.12
CA ASP A 57 16.74 2.98 -12.60
C ASP A 57 15.74 2.34 -11.61
N GLY A 58 15.41 3.03 -10.52
CA GLY A 58 14.44 2.59 -9.52
C GLY A 58 15.03 1.78 -8.36
N ARG A 59 16.29 1.34 -8.43
CA ARG A 59 16.94 0.62 -7.32
C ARG A 59 17.14 1.51 -6.10
N ILE A 60 17.21 0.90 -4.92
CA ILE A 60 17.44 1.60 -3.66
C ILE A 60 18.85 1.30 -3.14
N LEU A 61 19.67 2.33 -2.92
CA LEU A 61 20.89 2.25 -2.13
C LEU A 61 20.55 2.38 -0.65
N ILE A 62 21.14 1.52 0.16
CA ILE A 62 20.99 1.50 1.60
C ILE A 62 22.39 1.53 2.21
N GLY A 63 22.77 2.67 2.79
CA GLY A 63 23.98 2.81 3.57
C GLY A 63 23.75 2.29 4.99
N THR A 64 24.61 1.39 5.44
CA THR A 64 24.62 0.85 6.80
C THR A 64 25.96 1.16 7.47
N TYR A 65 26.09 0.87 8.76
CA TYR A 65 27.40 0.98 9.43
C TYR A 65 28.42 -0.06 8.96
N ASP A 66 27.99 -1.13 8.28
CA ASP A 66 28.87 -2.15 7.69
C ASP A 66 28.78 -2.15 6.14
N GLY A 67 28.84 -0.96 5.55
CA GLY A 67 28.93 -0.78 4.10
C GLY A 67 27.61 -0.49 3.39
N LEU A 68 27.66 -0.62 2.06
CA LEU A 68 26.60 -0.22 1.13
C LEU A 68 25.84 -1.44 0.62
N ASN A 69 24.51 -1.33 0.50
CA ASN A 69 23.64 -2.37 -0.04
C ASN A 69 22.82 -1.80 -1.21
N PHE A 70 22.53 -2.63 -2.21
CA PHE A 70 21.56 -2.35 -3.26
C PHE A 70 20.33 -3.22 -3.07
N PHE A 71 19.15 -2.63 -3.20
CA PHE A 71 17.88 -3.35 -3.22
C PHE A 71 17.19 -3.15 -4.57
N ASP A 72 16.92 -4.25 -5.27
CA ASP A 72 16.35 -4.26 -6.63
C ASP A 72 14.81 -4.39 -6.65
N GLY A 73 14.18 -4.46 -5.47
CA GLY A 73 12.75 -4.71 -5.30
C GLY A 73 12.45 -6.13 -4.81
N TYR A 74 13.38 -7.06 -5.02
CA TYR A 74 13.29 -8.47 -4.64
C TYR A 74 14.41 -8.85 -3.67
N ASP A 75 15.66 -8.62 -4.07
CA ASP A 75 16.86 -9.08 -3.36
C ASP A 75 17.76 -7.92 -2.93
N ILE A 76 18.50 -8.15 -1.83
CA ILE A 76 19.50 -7.22 -1.31
C ILE A 76 20.90 -7.73 -1.66
N HIS A 77 21.70 -6.86 -2.27
CA HIS A 77 23.08 -7.14 -2.68
C HIS A 77 24.05 -6.25 -1.91
N ALA A 78 24.83 -6.84 -1.00
CA ALA A 78 25.85 -6.14 -0.25
C ALA A 78 27.08 -5.85 -1.12
N VAL A 79 27.53 -4.59 -1.12
CA VAL A 79 28.73 -4.14 -1.84
C VAL A 79 29.91 -4.21 -0.87
N ARG A 80 30.92 -5.01 -1.22
CA ARG A 80 32.17 -5.10 -0.47
C ARG A 80 33.26 -4.30 -1.17
N HIS A 81 34.06 -3.60 -0.39
CA HIS A 81 35.30 -3.03 -0.90
C HIS A 81 36.24 -4.18 -1.28
N ALA A 82 36.67 -4.24 -2.55
CA ALA A 82 37.71 -5.16 -2.96
C ALA A 82 39.05 -4.59 -2.47
N SER A 83 39.55 -5.09 -1.35
CA SER A 83 40.95 -4.88 -0.96
C SER A 83 41.83 -5.70 -1.91
N GLY A 84 42.57 -5.01 -2.78
CA GLY A 84 43.67 -5.58 -3.56
C GLY A 84 44.96 -5.63 -2.77
#